data_AF-A0A343TMP3-F1
#
_entry.id   AF-A0A343TMP3-F1
#
_cell.length_a   1.000
_cell.length_b   1.000
_cell.length_c   1.000
_cell.angle_alpha   90.00
_cell.angle_beta   90.00
_cell.angle_gamma   90.00
#
_symmetry.space_group_name_H-M   'P 1'
#
loop_
_entity.id
_entity.type
_entity.pdbx_description
1 polymer ?
#
loop_
_entity_poly.entity_id
_entity_poly.type
_entity_poly.pdbx_seq_one_letter_code
_entity_poly.pdbx_strand_id
1 'polypeptide(L)'
;MVEPPQTDEGWYVLHDFRTIDWQHWQETPQRRRTRAIEEGQAFLEECEALADAEDGQSAIFSMMGHEADLLILHFRPTLDDLSALERRFETTGLAAFTERSTSYVSVTEVSGYVSDDYFKEDAEETNEGLRRYIEGKLEPEIPENEYLCFYPMNKRRGEKYNWYALSFDERAELMEGHGKFGRKYAGDVSQVVASSVGLDDHEWGVTLFADDPVHLKDIVYEMRFDEASSLYGEFPYFYVGRRFPPSDLGAFLEGAKVPTAEHDEPEQEHAHGERHGHGPPGETDDADDTADADEADETDEIRGQLEEMDIYAGKPHGEDVYATVLYSEAEAEDLFEEVDGLRANFDHYDTHVKTAVYRGRERDRNAVVSIWETDSAAETAAGFLSELPEIVSRAGEESGFGTMGMFYTIKPEHRDDFIEKFETVGGMLAEMDGHHDTDLLINVEDENDTFIASQWRSREDAMAFFRSDAFRDTVDWGRDVLADRPRHVFLA
;
A
#
# COMPACT_ATOMS: atom_id res chain seq x y z
N MET A 1 -14.93 30.48 28.38
CA MET A 1 -13.61 29.89 28.61
C MET A 1 -13.13 29.37 27.27
N VAL A 2 -11.82 29.28 27.04
CA VAL A 2 -11.32 28.57 25.86
C VAL A 2 -11.58 27.09 26.08
N GLU A 3 -12.19 26.44 25.11
CA GLU A 3 -12.52 25.02 25.14
C GLU A 3 -11.36 24.22 24.54
N PRO A 4 -10.79 23.24 25.26
CA PRO A 4 -9.80 22.33 24.69
C PRO A 4 -10.47 21.42 23.64
N PRO A 5 -9.77 21.06 22.56
CA PRO A 5 -10.28 20.04 21.64
C PRO A 5 -10.41 18.69 22.36
N GLN A 6 -11.39 17.89 21.94
CA GLN A 6 -11.41 16.47 22.26
C GLN A 6 -10.34 15.74 21.45
N THR A 7 -9.77 14.70 22.07
CA THR A 7 -8.76 13.83 21.49
C THR A 7 -9.12 12.40 21.83
N ASP A 8 -8.87 11.49 20.89
CA ASP A 8 -8.72 10.07 21.18
C ASP A 8 -7.29 9.66 20.85
N GLU A 9 -6.74 8.80 21.70
CA GLU A 9 -5.36 8.35 21.65
C GLU A 9 -5.26 6.89 21.20
N GLY A 10 -4.30 6.60 20.33
CA GLY A 10 -4.01 5.25 19.86
C GLY A 10 -2.70 4.71 20.43
N TRP A 11 -1.84 4.18 19.57
CA TRP A 11 -0.54 3.63 19.98
C TRP A 11 0.44 4.69 20.47
N TYR A 12 1.22 4.30 21.47
CA TYR A 12 2.41 5.04 21.89
C TYR A 12 3.52 4.85 20.87
N VAL A 13 4.32 5.90 20.70
CA VAL A 13 5.38 5.99 19.70
C VAL A 13 6.71 6.28 20.38
N LEU A 14 7.75 5.53 20.01
CA LEU A 14 9.13 5.81 20.36
C LEU A 14 9.97 5.95 19.09
N HIS A 15 10.55 7.14 18.89
CA HIS A 15 11.66 7.34 17.96
C HIS A 15 12.99 7.23 18.73
N ASP A 16 13.74 6.14 18.58
CA ASP A 16 15.07 5.95 19.19
C ASP A 16 16.18 6.20 18.17
N PHE A 17 16.83 7.36 18.27
CA PHE A 17 17.89 7.78 17.34
C PHE A 17 19.26 7.43 17.90
N ARG A 18 20.09 6.77 17.07
CA ARG A 18 21.41 6.27 17.46
C ARG A 18 22.48 6.64 16.45
N THR A 19 23.67 6.95 16.96
CA THR A 19 24.90 7.07 16.17
C THR A 19 25.74 5.80 16.34
N ILE A 20 26.49 5.43 15.32
CA ILE A 20 27.40 4.28 15.34
C ILE A 20 28.81 4.75 15.67
N ASP A 21 29.45 4.07 16.64
CA ASP A 21 30.88 4.21 16.88
C ASP A 21 31.64 3.45 15.77
N TRP A 22 31.79 4.11 14.62
CA TRP A 22 32.46 3.56 13.45
C TRP A 22 33.91 3.17 13.72
N GLN A 23 34.59 3.87 14.64
CA GLN A 23 35.95 3.52 15.01
C GLN A 23 35.97 2.20 15.77
N HIS A 24 35.13 2.07 16.81
CA HIS A 24 35.02 0.83 17.58
C HIS A 24 34.55 -0.34 16.72
N TRP A 25 33.61 -0.09 15.81
CA TRP A 25 33.16 -1.07 14.83
C TRP A 25 34.31 -1.57 13.96
N GLN A 26 35.04 -0.67 13.28
CA GLN A 26 36.11 -1.05 12.36
C GLN A 26 37.31 -1.74 13.04
N GLU A 27 37.62 -1.37 14.29
CA GLU A 27 38.69 -1.99 15.07
C GLU A 27 38.31 -3.37 15.64
N THR A 28 37.02 -3.71 15.65
CA THR A 28 36.52 -4.95 16.22
C THR A 28 36.72 -6.15 15.27
N PRO A 29 37.22 -7.31 15.77
CA PRO A 29 37.41 -8.50 14.94
C PRO A 29 36.12 -8.97 14.24
N GLN A 30 36.22 -9.40 12.98
CA GLN A 30 35.07 -9.83 12.15
C GLN A 30 34.08 -10.74 12.89
N ARG A 31 34.57 -11.74 13.63
CA ARG A 31 33.71 -12.66 14.38
C ARG A 31 32.78 -11.96 15.38
N ARG A 32 33.23 -10.87 16.02
CA ARG A 32 32.40 -10.10 16.95
C ARG A 32 31.42 -9.21 16.21
N ARG A 33 31.84 -8.61 15.08
CA ARG A 33 30.96 -7.84 14.20
C ARG A 33 29.83 -8.69 13.64
N THR A 34 30.15 -9.86 13.07
CA THR A 34 29.15 -10.81 12.56
C THR A 34 28.14 -11.20 13.63
N ARG A 35 28.61 -11.52 14.84
CA ARG A 35 27.70 -11.84 15.96
C ARG A 35 26.82 -10.65 16.36
N ALA A 36 27.35 -9.44 16.37
CA ALA A 36 26.59 -8.24 16.69
C ALA A 36 25.53 -7.93 15.62
N ILE A 37 25.84 -8.15 14.35
CA ILE A 37 24.87 -8.12 13.24
C ILE A 37 23.80 -9.18 13.49
N GLU A 38 24.15 -10.46 13.62
CA GLU A 38 23.19 -11.56 13.83
C GLU A 38 22.25 -11.29 15.03
N GLU A 39 22.78 -10.87 16.18
CA GLU A 39 21.98 -10.54 17.36
C GLU A 39 21.12 -9.28 17.16
N GLY A 40 21.61 -8.29 16.42
CA GLY A 40 20.87 -7.07 16.08
C GLY A 40 19.73 -7.34 15.11
N GLN A 41 20.00 -8.12 14.05
CA GLN A 41 19.01 -8.54 13.06
C GLN A 41 17.90 -9.32 13.71
N ALA A 42 18.23 -10.36 14.49
CA ALA A 42 17.24 -11.16 15.20
C ALA A 42 16.35 -10.31 16.12
N PHE A 43 16.94 -9.36 16.87
CA PHE A 43 16.16 -8.46 17.71
C PHE A 43 15.19 -7.58 16.90
N LEU A 44 15.65 -7.01 15.79
CA LEU A 44 14.86 -6.13 14.94
C LEU A 44 13.75 -6.89 14.21
N GLU A 45 14.05 -8.07 13.67
CA GLU A 45 13.07 -8.99 13.07
C GLU A 45 12.01 -9.42 14.09
N GLU A 46 12.40 -9.75 15.33
CA GLU A 46 11.46 -10.03 16.42
C GLU A 46 10.54 -8.84 16.71
N CYS A 47 11.05 -7.60 16.60
CA CYS A 47 10.24 -6.39 16.82
C CYS A 47 9.26 -6.12 15.67
N GLU A 48 9.68 -6.35 14.42
CA GLU A 48 8.82 -6.22 13.23
C GLU A 48 7.73 -7.32 13.21
N ALA A 49 8.08 -8.54 13.61
CA ALA A 49 7.14 -9.65 13.76
C ALA A 49 6.29 -9.59 15.04
N LEU A 50 6.40 -8.50 15.82
CA LEU A 50 5.67 -8.28 17.08
C LEU A 50 5.80 -9.43 18.08
N ALA A 51 6.95 -10.09 18.16
CA ALA A 51 7.18 -11.16 19.14
C ALA A 51 7.12 -10.65 20.61
N ASP A 52 7.09 -9.33 20.80
CA ASP A 52 7.03 -8.65 22.10
C ASP A 52 5.65 -8.14 22.52
N ALA A 53 4.68 -8.04 21.60
CA ALA A 53 3.39 -7.41 21.84
C ALA A 53 2.27 -8.07 21.01
N GLU A 54 1.01 -7.85 21.39
CA GLU A 54 -0.13 -8.36 20.60
C GLU A 54 -0.34 -7.57 19.31
N ASP A 55 0.05 -6.28 19.32
CA ASP A 55 -0.15 -5.37 18.20
C ASP A 55 0.90 -4.26 18.20
N GLY A 56 1.02 -3.55 17.09
CA GLY A 56 1.93 -2.44 16.90
C GLY A 56 2.71 -2.52 15.60
N GLN A 57 3.76 -1.71 15.50
CA GLN A 57 4.63 -1.66 14.32
C GLN A 57 6.08 -1.40 14.72
N SER A 58 7.03 -1.88 13.94
CA SER A 58 8.44 -1.51 14.09
C SER A 58 9.10 -1.38 12.74
N ALA A 59 10.07 -0.49 12.64
CA ALA A 59 10.89 -0.34 11.45
C ALA A 59 12.22 0.35 11.79
N ILE A 60 13.21 0.13 10.93
CA ILE A 60 14.51 0.80 11.01
C ILE A 60 14.80 1.67 9.80
N PHE A 61 15.50 2.77 10.05
CA PHE A 61 15.84 3.74 9.01
C PHE A 61 17.32 4.11 9.08
N SER A 62 17.94 4.18 7.91
CA SER A 62 19.28 4.75 7.71
C SER A 62 19.14 6.26 7.69
N MET A 63 19.75 6.94 8.65
CA MET A 63 19.57 8.38 8.87
C MET A 63 20.62 9.20 8.11
N MET A 64 20.21 10.36 7.60
CA MET A 64 21.08 11.25 6.86
C MET A 64 21.58 12.41 7.73
N GLY A 65 22.87 12.71 7.62
CA GLY A 65 23.51 13.81 8.34
C GLY A 65 24.41 13.30 9.46
N HIS A 66 24.51 14.07 10.54
CA HIS A 66 25.43 13.81 11.65
C HIS A 66 24.73 13.66 13.00
N GLU A 67 23.41 13.85 13.04
CA GLU A 67 22.62 13.85 14.27
C GLU A 67 22.24 12.42 14.70
N ALA A 68 22.13 11.50 13.72
CA ALA A 68 21.93 10.07 13.92
C ALA A 68 22.41 9.30 12.68
N ASP A 69 22.76 8.03 12.85
CA ASP A 69 23.04 7.09 11.76
C ASP A 69 21.88 6.08 11.59
N LEU A 70 21.21 5.71 12.68
CA LEU A 70 20.13 4.73 12.74
C LEU A 70 18.95 5.30 13.52
N LEU A 71 17.74 5.13 13.02
CA LEU A 71 16.50 5.29 13.78
C LEU A 71 15.85 3.92 13.93
N ILE A 72 15.44 3.60 15.16
CA ILE A 72 14.53 2.49 15.45
C ILE A 72 13.20 3.11 15.86
N LEU A 73 12.17 2.88 15.06
CA LEU A 73 10.83 3.40 15.27
C LEU A 73 9.93 2.28 15.78
N HIS A 74 9.24 2.51 16.89
CA HIS A 74 8.28 1.58 17.46
C HIS A 74 6.94 2.25 17.70
N PHE A 75 5.85 1.58 17.30
CA PHE A 75 4.48 1.87 17.74
C PHE A 75 3.99 0.70 18.59
N ARG A 76 3.45 0.97 19.79
CA ARG A 76 2.91 -0.07 20.69
C ARG A 76 1.65 0.40 21.42
N PRO A 77 0.72 -0.50 21.76
CA PRO A 77 -0.45 -0.17 22.58
C PRO A 77 -0.14 0.38 23.96
N THR A 78 1.03 0.05 24.54
CA THR A 78 1.41 0.50 25.88
C THR A 78 2.83 1.10 25.96
N LEU A 79 3.01 2.08 26.84
CA LEU A 79 4.33 2.61 27.20
C LEU A 79 5.25 1.55 27.84
N ASP A 80 4.68 0.56 28.53
CA ASP A 80 5.45 -0.49 29.19
C ASP A 80 6.14 -1.39 28.16
N ASP A 81 5.50 -1.64 27.01
CA ASP A 81 6.08 -2.39 25.88
C ASP A 81 7.24 -1.62 25.25
N LEU A 82 7.05 -0.33 24.96
CA LEU A 82 8.15 0.54 24.47
C LEU A 82 9.32 0.58 25.46
N SER A 83 9.02 0.72 26.75
CA SER A 83 10.00 0.71 27.83
C SER A 83 10.79 -0.60 27.90
N ALA A 84 10.14 -1.73 27.63
CA ALA A 84 10.79 -3.04 27.57
C ALA A 84 11.69 -3.17 26.32
N LEU A 85 11.20 -2.79 25.15
CA LEU A 85 11.95 -2.80 23.89
C LEU A 85 13.23 -1.97 23.97
N GLU A 86 13.10 -0.74 24.47
CA GLU A 86 14.21 0.19 24.67
C GLU A 86 15.36 -0.47 25.47
N ARG A 87 15.03 -1.15 26.57
CA ARG A 87 16.03 -1.84 27.40
C ARG A 87 16.52 -3.16 26.80
N ARG A 88 15.67 -3.88 26.05
CA ARG A 88 16.06 -5.13 25.38
C ARG A 88 17.10 -4.86 24.31
N PHE A 89 16.98 -3.77 23.56
CA PHE A 89 18.00 -3.37 22.60
C PHE A 89 19.39 -3.27 23.24
N GLU A 90 19.49 -2.66 24.44
CA GLU A 90 20.74 -2.51 25.20
C GLU A 90 21.40 -3.85 25.60
N THR A 91 20.68 -4.98 25.47
CA THR A 91 21.21 -6.32 25.76
C THR A 91 21.81 -7.00 24.52
N THR A 92 21.62 -6.43 23.33
CA THR A 92 22.14 -6.97 22.06
C THR A 92 23.64 -6.68 21.90
N GLY A 93 24.33 -7.49 21.10
CA GLY A 93 25.70 -7.18 20.67
C GLY A 93 25.81 -5.91 19.82
N LEU A 94 24.76 -5.54 19.08
CA LEU A 94 24.71 -4.31 18.28
C LEU A 94 24.80 -3.06 19.15
N ALA A 95 24.08 -3.02 20.28
CA ALA A 95 24.04 -1.86 21.16
C ALA A 95 25.42 -1.41 21.66
N ALA A 96 26.38 -2.33 21.77
CA ALA A 96 27.76 -2.02 22.15
C ALA A 96 28.51 -1.12 21.14
N PHE A 97 27.97 -0.95 19.92
CA PHE A 97 28.52 -0.10 18.87
C PHE A 97 27.66 1.13 18.60
N THR A 98 26.61 1.35 19.38
CA THR A 98 25.70 2.48 19.20
C THR A 98 25.69 3.37 20.42
N GLU A 99 25.54 4.66 20.21
CA GLU A 99 25.22 5.63 21.26
C GLU A 99 23.86 6.26 20.93
N ARG A 100 22.97 6.37 21.92
CA ARG A 100 21.71 7.09 21.73
C ARG A 100 22.01 8.58 21.64
N SER A 101 21.71 9.19 20.49
CA SER A 101 21.92 10.62 20.26
C SER A 101 20.74 11.44 20.75
N THR A 102 19.51 10.96 20.52
CA THR A 102 18.27 11.56 21.02
C THR A 102 17.13 10.54 21.00
N SER A 103 15.98 10.88 21.56
CA SER A 103 14.74 10.11 21.43
C SER A 103 13.53 11.03 21.38
N TYR A 104 12.36 10.49 21.02
CA TYR A 104 11.09 11.18 21.15
C TYR A 104 9.98 10.20 21.57
N VAL A 105 9.18 10.58 22.57
CA VAL A 105 8.06 9.77 23.10
C VAL A 105 6.73 10.51 22.91
N SER A 106 5.79 9.84 22.24
CA SER A 106 4.48 10.43 21.93
C SER A 106 3.38 9.37 21.89
N VAL A 107 2.14 9.77 21.63
CA VAL A 107 0.98 8.89 21.41
C VAL A 107 0.21 9.39 20.19
N THR A 108 -0.16 8.52 19.25
CA THR A 108 -0.96 8.90 18.08
C THR A 108 -2.27 9.54 18.53
N GLU A 109 -2.70 10.59 17.83
CA GLU A 109 -3.83 11.43 18.25
C GLU A 109 -4.73 11.74 17.07
N VAL A 110 -6.04 11.53 17.25
CA VAL A 110 -7.08 12.12 16.40
C VAL A 110 -7.75 13.25 17.16
N SER A 111 -7.72 14.46 16.60
CA SER A 111 -8.32 15.64 17.21
C SER A 111 -9.72 15.95 16.67
N GLY A 112 -10.58 16.51 17.52
CA GLY A 112 -11.93 16.97 17.17
C GLY A 112 -12.01 18.04 16.08
N TYR A 113 -10.89 18.60 15.61
CA TYR A 113 -10.89 19.56 14.50
C TYR A 113 -11.17 18.93 13.14
N VAL A 114 -10.75 17.68 12.94
CA VAL A 114 -10.84 16.99 11.65
C VAL A 114 -12.15 16.20 11.55
N SER A 115 -12.70 15.82 12.70
CA SER A 115 -13.77 14.83 12.80
C SER A 115 -14.82 15.28 13.81
N ASP A 116 -15.27 16.54 13.75
CA ASP A 116 -16.28 17.07 14.68
C ASP A 116 -17.58 16.24 14.64
N ASP A 117 -17.84 15.57 13.51
CA ASP A 117 -18.90 14.58 13.38
C ASP A 117 -18.62 13.28 14.17
N TYR A 118 -17.39 12.75 14.18
CA TYR A 118 -17.01 11.55 14.92
C TYR A 118 -17.27 11.65 16.43
N PHE A 119 -17.02 12.81 17.03
CA PHE A 119 -17.23 13.02 18.47
C PHE A 119 -18.70 13.31 18.85
N LYS A 120 -19.65 13.30 17.89
CA LYS A 120 -21.09 13.41 18.18
C LYS A 120 -21.68 12.03 18.46
N GLU A 121 -22.52 11.92 19.49
CA GLU A 121 -23.10 10.67 20.03
C GLU A 121 -23.83 9.76 19.00
N ASP A 122 -24.13 10.24 17.77
CA ASP A 122 -24.83 9.50 16.71
C ASP A 122 -23.95 9.13 15.49
N ALA A 123 -22.66 9.51 15.46
CA ALA A 123 -21.82 9.30 14.27
C ALA A 123 -21.17 7.93 14.16
N GLU A 124 -20.89 7.27 15.29
CA GLU A 124 -20.39 5.88 15.33
C GLU A 124 -21.37 4.89 14.69
N GLU A 125 -22.68 5.19 14.67
CA GLU A 125 -23.71 4.31 14.11
C GLU A 125 -23.88 4.44 12.58
N THR A 126 -23.24 5.40 11.90
CA THR A 126 -23.68 5.79 10.54
C THR A 126 -22.61 5.76 9.44
N ASN A 127 -21.29 5.70 9.72
CA ASN A 127 -20.27 5.73 8.66
C ASN A 127 -19.03 4.86 8.95
N GLU A 128 -19.00 3.63 8.42
CA GLU A 128 -17.87 2.70 8.56
C GLU A 128 -16.56 3.24 7.95
N GLY A 129 -16.62 4.02 6.88
CA GLY A 129 -15.45 4.62 6.25
C GLY A 129 -14.75 5.64 7.15
N LEU A 130 -15.52 6.47 7.86
CA LEU A 130 -15.00 7.40 8.86
C LEU A 130 -14.32 6.65 10.03
N ARG A 131 -14.92 5.54 10.48
CA ARG A 131 -14.33 4.69 11.52
C ARG A 131 -12.97 4.14 11.09
N ARG A 132 -12.90 3.51 9.90
CA ARG A 132 -11.63 2.97 9.36
C ARG A 132 -10.57 4.06 9.18
N TYR A 133 -10.95 5.24 8.70
CA TYR A 133 -10.05 6.39 8.58
C TYR A 133 -9.46 6.82 9.93
N ILE A 134 -10.27 6.81 10.98
CA ILE A 134 -9.83 7.19 12.34
C ILE A 134 -8.97 6.09 12.96
N GLU A 135 -9.36 4.83 12.81
CA GLU A 135 -8.55 3.69 13.26
C GLU A 135 -7.17 3.70 12.62
N GLY A 136 -7.07 3.93 11.31
CA GLY A 136 -5.77 4.05 10.63
C GLY A 136 -4.92 5.26 11.08
N LYS A 137 -5.50 6.24 11.79
CA LYS A 137 -4.74 7.33 12.43
C LYS A 137 -4.33 7.01 13.87
N LEU A 138 -5.14 6.25 14.58
CA LEU A 138 -4.85 5.80 15.94
C LEU A 138 -3.83 4.64 15.93
N GLU A 139 -3.94 3.74 14.97
CA GLU A 139 -3.16 2.50 14.84
C GLU A 139 -2.51 2.46 13.44
N PRO A 140 -1.58 3.39 13.14
CA PRO A 140 -1.04 3.52 11.80
C PRO A 140 0.00 2.44 11.47
N GLU A 141 0.02 2.02 10.22
CA GLU A 141 1.07 1.18 9.65
C GLU A 141 2.31 2.00 9.26
N ILE A 142 3.47 1.36 9.27
CA ILE A 142 4.71 1.95 8.74
C ILE A 142 4.92 1.41 7.31
N PRO A 143 4.95 2.26 6.27
CA PRO A 143 5.13 1.79 4.88
C PRO A 143 6.50 1.15 4.60
N GLU A 144 6.53 0.07 3.80
CA GLU A 144 7.71 -0.79 3.59
C GLU A 144 8.86 -0.13 2.79
N ASN A 145 8.54 0.72 1.81
CA ASN A 145 9.51 1.22 0.83
C ASN A 145 9.72 2.74 0.83
N GLU A 146 9.47 3.40 1.95
CA GLU A 146 9.45 4.87 1.98
C GLU A 146 10.70 5.51 2.62
N TYR A 147 10.93 6.77 2.25
CA TYR A 147 11.73 7.73 3.02
C TYR A 147 10.90 8.27 4.18
N LEU A 148 11.55 8.53 5.30
CA LEU A 148 10.94 9.13 6.48
C LEU A 148 11.46 10.55 6.66
N CYS A 149 10.57 11.47 7.06
CA CYS A 149 10.91 12.75 7.66
C CYS A 149 10.22 12.87 9.02
N PHE A 150 11.00 12.96 10.10
CA PHE A 150 10.50 13.22 11.44
C PHE A 150 10.84 14.64 11.91
N TYR A 151 9.88 15.32 12.51
CA TYR A 151 10.12 16.57 13.22
C TYR A 151 9.11 16.75 14.36
N PRO A 152 9.53 17.22 15.53
CA PRO A 152 8.59 17.70 16.52
C PRO A 152 8.14 19.12 16.21
N MET A 153 7.04 19.54 16.81
CA MET A 153 6.56 20.91 16.68
C MET A 153 5.75 21.37 17.90
N ASN A 154 5.66 22.69 18.04
CA ASN A 154 4.78 23.36 18.98
C ASN A 154 3.83 24.31 18.25
N LYS A 155 2.72 24.63 18.90
CA LYS A 155 1.89 25.79 18.59
C LYS A 155 2.28 26.97 19.50
N ARG A 156 2.67 28.07 18.88
CA ARG A 156 3.20 29.27 19.52
C ARG A 156 2.26 29.83 20.60
N ARG A 157 2.86 30.25 21.73
CA ARG A 157 2.24 30.98 22.84
C ARG A 157 2.89 32.35 23.06
N GLY A 158 2.94 33.16 22.00
CA GLY A 158 3.58 34.48 21.99
C GLY A 158 2.64 35.62 22.38
N GLU A 159 3.18 36.82 22.57
CA GLU A 159 2.39 38.00 22.96
C GLU A 159 1.34 38.41 21.91
N LYS A 160 1.68 38.27 20.62
CA LYS A 160 0.79 38.62 19.50
C LYS A 160 0.03 37.43 18.93
N TYR A 161 0.68 36.28 18.84
CA TYR A 161 0.11 35.04 18.30
C TYR A 161 0.19 33.97 19.38
N ASN A 162 -0.97 33.62 19.94
CA ASN A 162 -1.10 32.59 20.96
C ASN A 162 -2.21 31.64 20.57
N TRP A 163 -1.83 30.45 20.08
CA TRP A 163 -2.77 29.42 19.62
C TRP A 163 -3.80 29.03 20.67
N TYR A 164 -3.35 28.88 21.91
CA TYR A 164 -4.17 28.45 23.05
C TYR A 164 -5.07 29.56 23.61
N ALA A 165 -4.95 30.80 23.11
CA ALA A 165 -5.83 31.90 23.46
C ALA A 165 -6.98 32.10 22.45
N LEU A 166 -6.90 31.45 21.28
CA LEU A 166 -7.95 31.48 20.26
C LEU A 166 -9.22 30.79 20.74
N SER A 167 -10.36 31.10 20.13
CA SER A 167 -11.58 30.30 20.30
C SER A 167 -11.43 28.92 19.62
N PHE A 168 -12.36 28.01 19.89
CA PHE A 168 -12.39 26.71 19.21
C PHE A 168 -12.63 26.90 17.69
N ASP A 169 -13.63 27.69 17.32
CA ASP A 169 -13.99 28.00 15.92
C ASP A 169 -12.80 28.60 15.14
N GLU A 170 -12.05 29.52 15.75
CA GLU A 170 -10.87 30.12 15.13
C GLU A 170 -9.77 29.07 14.87
N ARG A 171 -9.57 28.13 15.80
CA ARG A 171 -8.62 27.02 15.59
C ARG A 171 -9.13 26.04 14.54
N ALA A 172 -10.42 25.73 14.53
CA ALA A 172 -11.04 24.84 13.57
C ALA A 172 -10.91 25.37 12.14
N GLU A 173 -11.19 26.67 11.91
CA GLU A 173 -11.03 27.30 10.58
C GLU A 173 -9.56 27.26 10.10
N LEU A 174 -8.61 27.53 11.01
CA LEU A 174 -7.17 27.43 10.70
C LEU A 174 -6.76 25.99 10.36
N MET A 175 -7.23 25.00 11.11
CA MET A 175 -6.93 23.59 10.86
C MET A 175 -7.63 23.04 9.61
N GLU A 176 -8.84 23.48 9.30
CA GLU A 176 -9.52 23.15 8.04
C GLU A 176 -8.71 23.68 6.84
N GLY A 177 -8.21 24.91 6.94
CA GLY A 177 -7.28 25.49 5.97
C GLY A 177 -6.01 24.66 5.81
N HIS A 178 -5.39 24.26 6.92
CA HIS A 178 -4.19 23.42 6.92
C HIS A 178 -4.45 22.04 6.26
N GLY A 179 -5.57 21.39 6.60
CA GLY A 179 -5.97 20.11 6.02
C GLY A 179 -6.19 20.16 4.50
N LYS A 180 -6.62 21.30 3.95
CA LYS A 180 -6.73 21.50 2.49
C LYS A 180 -5.37 21.44 1.78
N PHE A 181 -4.28 21.85 2.43
CA PHE A 181 -2.94 21.70 1.86
C PHE A 181 -2.47 20.25 1.94
N GLY A 182 -2.67 19.58 3.08
CA GLY A 182 -2.31 18.17 3.25
C GLY A 182 -3.00 17.24 2.25
N ARG A 183 -4.28 17.45 1.97
CA ARG A 183 -5.04 16.64 1.00
C ARG A 183 -4.48 16.64 -0.42
N LYS A 184 -3.66 17.62 -0.81
CA LYS A 184 -3.02 17.64 -2.14
C LYS A 184 -1.92 16.60 -2.30
N TYR A 185 -1.41 16.10 -1.17
CA TYR A 185 -0.35 15.08 -1.12
C TYR A 185 -0.92 13.72 -0.71
N ALA A 186 -2.22 13.52 -0.83
CA ALA A 186 -2.84 12.22 -0.59
C ALA A 186 -2.36 11.23 -1.66
N GLY A 187 -1.90 10.05 -1.23
CA GLY A 187 -1.24 9.07 -2.10
C GLY A 187 0.28 9.25 -2.18
N ASP A 188 0.77 10.48 -2.08
CA ASP A 188 2.21 10.80 -2.16
C ASP A 188 2.91 10.82 -0.79
N VAL A 189 2.20 11.21 0.27
CA VAL A 189 2.74 11.35 1.62
C VAL A 189 1.79 10.73 2.64
N SER A 190 2.29 9.74 3.38
CA SER A 190 1.64 9.25 4.60
C SER A 190 2.09 10.08 5.81
N GLN A 191 1.15 10.39 6.71
CA GLN A 191 1.43 11.20 7.90
C GLN A 191 0.90 10.51 9.16
N VAL A 192 1.78 10.41 10.15
CA VAL A 192 1.48 10.12 11.54
C VAL A 192 1.70 11.37 12.38
N VAL A 193 0.66 11.82 13.08
CA VAL A 193 0.71 12.90 14.07
C VAL A 193 0.53 12.28 15.44
N ALA A 194 1.51 12.49 16.31
CA ALA A 194 1.49 11.96 17.66
C ALA A 194 1.67 13.09 18.68
N SER A 195 0.78 13.17 19.64
CA SER A 195 0.81 14.12 20.74
C SER A 195 1.83 13.71 21.79
N SER A 196 2.56 14.68 22.32
CA SER A 196 3.58 14.46 23.35
C SER A 196 3.44 15.44 24.51
N VAL A 197 2.31 16.15 24.59
CA VAL A 197 2.02 17.07 25.69
C VAL A 197 2.04 16.32 27.02
N GLY A 198 3.07 16.58 27.84
CA GLY A 198 3.27 15.91 29.13
C GLY A 198 4.09 14.62 29.05
N LEU A 199 4.51 14.20 27.85
CA LEU A 199 5.37 13.04 27.60
C LEU A 199 6.79 13.46 27.18
N ASP A 200 6.94 14.51 26.37
CA ASP A 200 8.23 14.98 25.83
C ASP A 200 8.31 16.53 25.80
N ASP A 201 9.42 17.06 25.28
CA ASP A 201 9.78 18.48 25.29
C ASP A 201 8.95 19.36 24.34
N HIS A 202 8.34 18.75 23.31
CA HIS A 202 7.50 19.41 22.32
C HIS A 202 6.05 18.87 22.38
N GLU A 203 5.12 19.58 21.75
CA GLU A 203 3.69 19.31 21.87
C GLU A 203 3.24 18.17 20.92
N TRP A 204 3.83 18.07 19.73
CA TRP A 204 3.58 16.96 18.78
C TRP A 204 4.87 16.49 18.11
N GLY A 205 4.96 15.17 17.87
CA GLY A 205 5.87 14.56 16.91
C GLY A 205 5.14 14.29 15.60
N VAL A 206 5.69 14.76 14.48
CA VAL A 206 5.14 14.50 13.13
C VAL A 206 6.12 13.62 12.38
N THR A 207 5.62 12.47 11.91
CA THR A 207 6.36 11.56 11.04
C THR A 207 5.68 11.53 9.68
N LEU A 208 6.43 11.87 8.64
CA LEU A 208 5.99 11.81 7.24
C LEU A 208 6.73 10.68 6.55
N PHE A 209 6.03 9.93 5.73
CA PHE A 209 6.59 8.89 4.89
C PHE A 209 6.23 9.20 3.41
N ALA A 210 7.17 8.94 2.50
CA ALA A 210 6.94 9.07 1.05
C ALA A 210 7.99 8.27 0.26
N ASP A 211 7.63 7.76 -0.92
CA ASP A 211 8.57 7.12 -1.85
C ASP A 211 9.57 8.13 -2.46
N ASP A 212 9.11 9.35 -2.77
CA ASP A 212 9.97 10.44 -3.23
C ASP A 212 10.22 11.46 -2.11
N PRO A 213 11.48 11.67 -1.65
CA PRO A 213 11.79 12.67 -0.63
C PRO A 213 11.48 14.11 -1.08
N VAL A 214 11.28 14.37 -2.38
CA VAL A 214 10.78 15.65 -2.87
C VAL A 214 9.38 15.94 -2.31
N HIS A 215 8.50 14.94 -2.19
CA HIS A 215 7.18 15.12 -1.62
C HIS A 215 7.24 15.54 -0.15
N LEU A 216 8.16 14.96 0.63
CA LEU A 216 8.42 15.36 2.04
C LEU A 216 8.82 16.84 2.13
N LYS A 217 9.68 17.31 1.23
CA LYS A 217 10.08 18.72 1.17
C LYS A 217 8.91 19.61 0.77
N ASP A 218 8.18 19.21 -0.26
CA ASP A 218 7.14 20.04 -0.89
C ASP A 218 5.96 20.25 0.05
N ILE A 219 5.47 19.20 0.71
CA ILE A 219 4.36 19.31 1.68
C ILE A 219 4.71 20.24 2.84
N VAL A 220 5.88 20.06 3.46
CA VAL A 220 6.33 20.91 4.58
C VAL A 220 6.50 22.35 4.11
N TYR A 221 7.08 22.55 2.91
CA TYR A 221 7.32 23.88 2.37
C TYR A 221 6.01 24.62 2.01
N GLU A 222 5.07 23.96 1.34
CA GLU A 222 3.77 24.56 1.02
C GLU A 222 2.96 24.89 2.26
N MET A 223 2.92 23.98 3.24
CA MET A 223 2.24 24.23 4.52
C MET A 223 2.84 25.43 5.25
N ARG A 224 4.11 25.81 5.07
CA ARG A 224 4.63 27.05 5.67
C ARG A 224 3.88 28.32 5.26
N PHE A 225 3.12 28.29 4.18
CA PHE A 225 2.33 29.42 3.71
C PHE A 225 0.88 29.43 4.21
N ASP A 226 0.41 28.36 4.86
CA ASP A 226 -0.87 28.37 5.55
C ASP A 226 -0.79 29.19 6.87
N GLU A 227 -1.90 29.79 7.31
CA GLU A 227 -1.88 30.66 8.50
C GLU A 227 -1.64 29.90 9.80
N ALA A 228 -2.10 28.64 9.89
CA ALA A 228 -1.90 27.80 11.06
C ALA A 228 -0.41 27.51 11.29
N SER A 229 0.35 27.29 10.22
CA SER A 229 1.79 27.04 10.25
C SER A 229 2.61 28.33 10.31
N SER A 230 2.29 29.33 9.49
CA SER A 230 3.09 30.57 9.39
C SER A 230 3.03 31.44 10.65
N LEU A 231 1.86 31.52 11.30
CA LEU A 231 1.66 32.34 12.50
C LEU A 231 1.97 31.58 13.78
N TYR A 232 1.64 30.29 13.83
CA TYR A 232 1.66 29.49 15.06
C TYR A 232 2.62 28.31 15.05
N GLY A 233 3.13 27.83 13.92
CA GLY A 233 4.00 26.67 13.90
C GLY A 233 5.43 26.97 14.33
N GLU A 234 5.97 26.15 15.25
CA GLU A 234 7.36 26.19 15.71
C GLU A 234 7.99 24.81 15.51
N PHE A 235 9.08 24.75 14.75
CA PHE A 235 9.68 23.49 14.26
C PHE A 235 11.19 23.57 14.54
N PRO A 236 11.70 22.93 15.60
CA PRO A 236 13.06 23.11 16.08
C PRO A 236 14.10 22.40 15.20
N TYR A 237 13.80 21.22 14.66
CA TYR A 237 14.72 20.38 13.88
C TYR A 237 13.95 19.39 12.99
N PHE A 238 14.65 18.76 12.04
CA PHE A 238 14.12 17.78 11.09
C PHE A 238 15.13 16.65 10.90
N TYR A 239 14.65 15.42 10.91
CA TYR A 239 15.41 14.20 10.63
C TYR A 239 14.89 13.55 9.36
N VAL A 240 15.78 13.11 8.47
CA VAL A 240 15.42 12.37 7.25
C VAL A 240 16.18 11.07 7.19
N GLY A 241 15.48 10.00 6.81
CA GLY A 241 16.08 8.68 6.66
C GLY A 241 15.39 7.84 5.59
N ARG A 242 15.98 6.68 5.27
CA ARG A 242 15.44 5.70 4.33
C ARG A 242 15.22 4.39 5.07
N ARG A 243 14.01 3.81 4.97
CA ARG A 243 13.72 2.49 5.52
C ARG A 243 14.61 1.44 4.87
N PHE A 244 15.03 0.44 5.63
CA PHE A 244 15.63 -0.78 5.09
C PHE A 244 15.25 -1.98 5.96
N PRO A 245 15.17 -3.19 5.39
CA PRO A 245 14.78 -4.37 6.17
C PRO A 245 15.90 -4.76 7.15
N PRO A 246 15.57 -5.37 8.31
CA PRO A 246 16.57 -5.86 9.27
C PRO A 246 17.65 -6.76 8.65
N SER A 247 17.29 -7.56 7.65
CA SER A 247 18.21 -8.42 6.88
C SER A 247 19.36 -7.65 6.23
N ASP A 248 19.21 -6.34 6.00
CA ASP A 248 20.23 -5.48 5.38
C ASP A 248 21.12 -4.76 6.41
N LEU A 249 20.95 -5.01 7.72
CA LEU A 249 21.78 -4.40 8.76
C LEU A 249 23.29 -4.63 8.53
N GLY A 250 23.66 -5.82 8.06
CA GLY A 250 25.04 -6.11 7.68
C GLY A 250 25.56 -5.20 6.56
N ALA A 251 24.78 -5.05 5.50
CA ALA A 251 25.10 -4.19 4.35
C ALA A 251 25.22 -2.72 4.77
N PHE A 252 24.30 -2.24 5.61
CA PHE A 252 24.34 -0.90 6.19
C PHE A 252 25.64 -0.65 6.98
N LEU A 253 26.01 -1.57 7.88
CA LEU A 253 27.23 -1.46 8.70
C LEU A 253 28.54 -1.66 7.92
N GLU A 254 28.46 -2.15 6.68
CA GLU A 254 29.57 -2.21 5.72
C GLU A 254 29.65 -0.97 4.82
N GLY A 255 28.68 -0.06 4.90
CA GLY A 255 28.59 1.14 4.08
C GLY A 255 28.07 0.89 2.66
N ALA A 256 27.36 -0.21 2.44
CA ALA A 256 26.66 -0.48 1.18
C ALA A 256 25.36 0.34 1.09
N LYS A 257 24.78 0.42 -0.12
CA LYS A 257 23.45 1.00 -0.28
C LYS A 257 22.42 0.04 0.32
N VAL A 258 21.44 0.60 1.02
CA VAL A 258 20.27 -0.09 1.56
C VAL A 258 19.00 0.66 1.16
N PRO A 259 17.88 -0.03 0.85
CA PRO A 259 17.73 -1.49 0.78
C PRO A 259 18.58 -2.16 -0.33
N THR A 260 18.97 -3.42 -0.16
CA THR A 260 19.80 -4.16 -1.12
C THR A 260 18.98 -4.84 -2.23
N ALA A 261 17.71 -5.18 -1.97
CA ALA A 261 16.83 -5.83 -2.95
C ALA A 261 16.54 -4.95 -4.18
N GLU A 262 16.62 -3.61 -4.05
CA GLU A 262 16.53 -2.68 -5.18
C GLU A 262 17.74 -2.76 -6.15
N HIS A 263 18.77 -3.53 -5.81
CA HIS A 263 20.06 -3.57 -6.53
C HIS A 263 20.49 -4.93 -7.08
N ASP A 264 19.64 -5.95 -7.03
CA ASP A 264 19.87 -7.22 -7.74
C ASP A 264 19.60 -7.09 -9.26
N GLU A 265 20.15 -6.06 -9.91
CA GLU A 265 20.50 -6.16 -11.33
C GLU A 265 21.85 -6.87 -11.41
N PRO A 266 21.95 -8.07 -12.03
CA PRO A 266 23.24 -8.73 -12.13
C PRO A 266 24.11 -7.98 -13.13
N GLU A 267 25.12 -7.27 -12.62
CA GLU A 267 26.27 -6.86 -13.41
C GLU A 267 26.84 -8.10 -14.11
N GLN A 268 26.75 -8.09 -15.44
CA GLN A 268 27.29 -9.13 -16.31
C GLN A 268 28.81 -9.21 -16.17
N GLU A 269 29.33 -10.24 -15.50
CA GLU A 269 30.65 -10.78 -15.82
C GLU A 269 30.62 -12.31 -15.96
N HIS A 270 30.92 -12.74 -17.18
CA HIS A 270 31.05 -14.12 -17.62
C HIS A 270 32.15 -14.89 -16.86
N ALA A 271 31.88 -16.15 -16.47
CA ALA A 271 32.36 -17.36 -17.18
C ALA A 271 32.57 -18.64 -16.31
N HIS A 272 31.99 -19.75 -16.79
CA HIS A 272 32.31 -21.19 -16.57
C HIS A 272 32.12 -21.79 -15.15
N GLY A 273 31.46 -22.92 -14.92
CA GLY A 273 30.84 -23.94 -15.77
C GLY A 273 30.54 -25.22 -14.96
N GLU A 274 29.45 -25.91 -15.36
CA GLU A 274 29.15 -27.35 -15.23
C GLU A 274 28.81 -28.02 -13.87
N ARG A 275 27.50 -28.33 -13.75
CA ARG A 275 26.87 -29.67 -13.72
C ARG A 275 26.65 -30.46 -12.40
N HIS A 276 25.35 -30.76 -12.22
CA HIS A 276 24.67 -32.03 -11.88
C HIS A 276 24.20 -32.29 -10.43
N GLY A 277 22.88 -32.57 -10.31
CA GLY A 277 22.37 -33.63 -9.43
C GLY A 277 20.98 -33.41 -8.80
N HIS A 278 19.90 -33.74 -9.51
CA HIS A 278 18.53 -33.90 -8.99
C HIS A 278 18.37 -35.13 -8.06
N GLY A 279 17.49 -35.02 -7.05
CA GLY A 279 16.85 -36.16 -6.36
C GLY A 279 16.20 -35.80 -5.00
N PRO A 280 14.85 -35.90 -4.82
CA PRO A 280 14.08 -35.29 -3.70
C PRO A 280 13.51 -36.35 -2.71
N PRO A 281 12.42 -36.10 -1.94
CA PRO A 281 12.33 -35.25 -0.73
C PRO A 281 11.85 -36.07 0.50
N GLY A 282 11.73 -35.43 1.67
CA GLY A 282 11.11 -36.01 2.86
C GLY A 282 10.18 -34.99 3.53
N GLU A 283 8.89 -35.32 3.53
CA GLU A 283 7.78 -34.62 4.19
C GLU A 283 7.91 -34.63 5.72
N THR A 284 7.46 -33.54 6.35
CA THR A 284 6.61 -33.60 7.56
C THR A 284 5.67 -32.40 7.56
N ASP A 285 4.38 -32.70 7.64
CA ASP A 285 3.23 -31.83 7.83
C ASP A 285 3.29 -31.01 9.12
N ASP A 286 2.74 -29.78 9.11
CA ASP A 286 1.61 -29.39 9.95
C ASP A 286 1.02 -28.05 9.44
N ALA A 287 -0.30 -27.91 9.57
CA ALA A 287 -1.19 -27.05 8.78
C ALA A 287 -1.68 -25.78 9.48
N ASP A 288 -2.18 -24.86 8.64
CA ASP A 288 -3.20 -23.79 8.79
C ASP A 288 -3.00 -22.67 9.83
N ASP A 289 -2.81 -21.44 9.34
CA ASP A 289 -3.92 -20.47 9.14
C ASP A 289 -3.35 -19.23 8.42
N THR A 290 -3.41 -19.19 7.08
CA THR A 290 -3.10 -18.01 6.24
C THR A 290 -4.07 -17.97 5.07
N ALA A 291 -4.85 -16.90 4.99
CA ALA A 291 -5.61 -16.53 3.80
C ALA A 291 -5.63 -15.01 3.81
N ASP A 292 -4.65 -14.40 3.13
CA ASP A 292 -4.67 -13.02 2.59
C ASP A 292 -3.25 -12.59 2.12
N ALA A 293 -2.17 -13.26 2.56
CA ALA A 293 -0.80 -12.95 2.14
C ALA A 293 -0.30 -13.74 0.90
N ASP A 294 -0.98 -14.83 0.52
CA ASP A 294 -0.56 -15.70 -0.59
C ASP A 294 -1.00 -15.15 -1.97
N GLU A 295 -2.04 -14.32 -2.05
CA GLU A 295 -2.64 -13.93 -3.34
C GLU A 295 -1.81 -12.90 -4.15
N ALA A 296 -1.07 -12.03 -3.46
CA ALA A 296 -0.23 -11.01 -4.11
C ALA A 296 1.00 -11.65 -4.79
N ASP A 297 1.66 -12.58 -4.11
CA ASP A 297 2.84 -13.31 -4.62
C ASP A 297 2.45 -14.26 -5.77
N GLU A 298 1.25 -14.85 -5.69
CA GLU A 298 0.70 -15.69 -6.76
C GLU A 298 0.39 -14.92 -8.06
N THR A 299 -0.12 -13.68 -7.95
CA THR A 299 -0.50 -12.83 -9.09
C THR A 299 0.72 -12.46 -9.95
N ASP A 300 1.81 -12.06 -9.31
CA ASP A 300 3.05 -11.69 -10.00
C ASP A 300 3.74 -12.90 -10.65
N GLU A 301 3.66 -14.08 -10.04
CA GLU A 301 4.16 -15.32 -10.63
C GLU A 301 3.36 -15.72 -11.91
N ILE A 302 2.05 -15.48 -11.96
CA ILE A 302 1.25 -15.73 -13.19
C ILE A 302 1.63 -14.74 -14.29
N ARG A 303 1.77 -13.45 -13.96
CA ARG A 303 2.19 -12.40 -14.92
C ARG A 303 3.51 -12.79 -15.59
N GLY A 304 4.50 -13.22 -14.80
CA GLY A 304 5.78 -13.71 -15.30
C GLY A 304 5.64 -14.92 -16.23
N GLN A 305 4.79 -15.90 -15.88
CA GLN A 305 4.56 -17.07 -16.74
C GLN A 305 3.87 -16.72 -18.07
N LEU A 306 2.93 -15.77 -18.10
CA LEU A 306 2.28 -15.31 -19.33
C LEU A 306 3.25 -14.54 -20.24
N GLU A 307 4.16 -13.75 -19.65
CA GLU A 307 5.22 -13.05 -20.38
C GLU A 307 6.23 -14.03 -21.00
N GLU A 308 6.70 -15.02 -20.24
CA GLU A 308 7.61 -16.07 -20.73
C GLU A 308 7.03 -16.86 -21.91
N MET A 309 5.71 -16.99 -21.97
CA MET A 309 5.01 -17.73 -23.01
C MET A 309 4.80 -16.93 -24.31
N ASP A 310 5.30 -15.70 -24.39
CA ASP A 310 5.07 -14.76 -25.50
C ASP A 310 3.58 -14.63 -25.85
N ILE A 311 2.73 -14.83 -24.85
CA ILE A 311 1.30 -14.67 -25.03
C ILE A 311 1.02 -13.20 -25.36
N TYR A 312 1.86 -12.23 -24.93
CA TYR A 312 1.97 -10.88 -25.50
C TYR A 312 3.37 -10.24 -25.27
N ALA A 313 4.36 -10.44 -26.16
CA ALA A 313 5.70 -9.84 -26.02
C ALA A 313 5.75 -8.30 -26.02
N GLY A 314 6.40 -7.77 -25.00
CA GLY A 314 6.81 -6.38 -24.83
C GLY A 314 6.15 -5.82 -23.59
N LYS A 315 6.95 -5.17 -22.72
CA LYS A 315 6.52 -4.58 -21.44
C LYS A 315 5.06 -4.12 -21.59
N PRO A 316 4.11 -4.67 -20.81
CA PRO A 316 2.88 -3.96 -20.55
C PRO A 316 3.32 -2.54 -20.17
N HIS A 317 2.59 -1.50 -20.58
CA HIS A 317 2.87 -0.16 -20.08
C HIS A 317 3.26 -0.26 -18.62
N GLY A 318 4.43 0.28 -18.23
CA GLY A 318 5.05 0.08 -16.92
C GLY A 318 4.24 0.74 -15.81
N GLU A 319 2.99 0.33 -15.71
CA GLU A 319 1.87 0.82 -14.93
C GLU A 319 1.20 -0.47 -14.46
N ASP A 320 1.52 -0.88 -13.24
CA ASP A 320 0.79 -1.91 -12.53
C ASP A 320 -0.63 -1.36 -12.29
N VAL A 321 -1.53 -1.57 -13.25
CA VAL A 321 -2.93 -1.13 -13.10
C VAL A 321 -3.74 -2.19 -12.38
N TYR A 322 -4.50 -1.74 -11.39
CA TYR A 322 -5.35 -2.54 -10.53
C TYR A 322 -6.80 -2.30 -10.94
N ALA A 323 -7.58 -3.36 -11.14
CA ALA A 323 -9.01 -3.23 -11.45
C ALA A 323 -9.86 -3.88 -10.39
N THR A 324 -10.92 -3.19 -10.00
CA THR A 324 -12.00 -3.75 -9.21
C THR A 324 -13.21 -3.97 -10.10
N VAL A 325 -13.85 -5.13 -9.94
CA VAL A 325 -15.01 -5.55 -10.75
C VAL A 325 -16.11 -5.98 -9.80
N LEU A 326 -17.26 -5.31 -9.89
CA LEU A 326 -18.43 -5.63 -9.09
C LEU A 326 -19.59 -6.00 -10.02
N TYR A 327 -20.26 -7.10 -9.71
CA TYR A 327 -21.43 -7.57 -10.45
C TYR A 327 -22.71 -7.05 -9.80
N SER A 328 -23.64 -6.57 -10.62
CA SER A 328 -24.96 -6.08 -10.21
C SER A 328 -26.08 -6.69 -11.05
N GLU A 329 -27.22 -6.93 -10.40
CA GLU A 329 -28.47 -7.36 -11.05
C GLU A 329 -29.36 -6.17 -11.51
N ALA A 330 -28.97 -4.93 -11.20
CA ALA A 330 -29.68 -3.74 -11.64
C ALA A 330 -29.56 -3.53 -13.17
N GLU A 331 -30.53 -2.81 -13.74
CA GLU A 331 -30.52 -2.45 -15.17
C GLU A 331 -29.30 -1.58 -15.50
N ALA A 332 -28.69 -1.83 -16.66
CA ALA A 332 -27.46 -1.15 -17.06
C ALA A 332 -27.61 0.37 -17.19
N GLU A 333 -28.82 0.86 -17.50
CA GLU A 333 -29.11 2.31 -17.58
C GLU A 333 -29.11 2.95 -16.18
N ASP A 334 -29.70 2.29 -15.19
CA ASP A 334 -29.74 2.78 -13.81
C ASP A 334 -28.34 2.76 -13.18
N LEU A 335 -27.56 1.70 -13.42
CA LEU A 335 -26.15 1.62 -13.02
C LEU A 335 -25.31 2.71 -13.68
N PHE A 336 -25.58 3.01 -14.95
CA PHE A 336 -24.83 4.02 -15.69
C PHE A 336 -25.03 5.42 -15.11
N GLU A 337 -26.26 5.80 -14.76
CA GLU A 337 -26.52 7.12 -14.16
C GLU A 337 -25.77 7.33 -12.84
N GLU A 338 -25.76 6.32 -11.97
CA GLU A 338 -25.05 6.37 -10.69
C GLU A 338 -23.51 6.34 -10.89
N VAL A 339 -23.03 5.49 -11.81
CA VAL A 339 -21.60 5.41 -12.13
C VAL A 339 -21.10 6.69 -12.79
N ASP A 340 -21.85 7.36 -13.66
CA ASP A 340 -21.43 8.63 -14.26
C ASP A 340 -21.26 9.73 -13.19
N GLY A 341 -22.17 9.77 -12.21
CA GLY A 341 -22.08 10.67 -11.06
C GLY A 341 -20.87 10.37 -10.17
N LEU A 342 -20.59 9.10 -9.91
CA LEU A 342 -19.46 8.66 -9.10
C LEU A 342 -18.13 8.84 -9.83
N ARG A 343 -18.09 8.53 -11.12
CA ARG A 343 -16.93 8.65 -12.02
C ARG A 343 -16.44 10.09 -12.08
N ALA A 344 -17.32 11.08 -12.10
CA ALA A 344 -16.91 12.49 -12.04
C ALA A 344 -16.05 12.80 -10.80
N ASN A 345 -16.26 12.09 -9.68
CA ASN A 345 -15.42 12.21 -8.50
C ASN A 345 -14.11 11.41 -8.64
N PHE A 346 -14.14 10.29 -9.34
CA PHE A 346 -12.96 9.47 -9.62
C PHE A 346 -12.00 10.12 -10.62
N ASP A 347 -12.51 10.82 -11.64
CA ASP A 347 -11.74 11.58 -12.62
C ASP A 347 -10.91 12.73 -11.99
N HIS A 348 -11.08 13.01 -10.69
CA HIS A 348 -10.27 13.95 -9.92
C HIS A 348 -8.98 13.36 -9.34
N TYR A 349 -8.81 12.04 -9.40
CA TYR A 349 -7.60 11.36 -8.96
C TYR A 349 -6.73 11.05 -10.19
N ASP A 350 -5.46 11.44 -10.16
CA ASP A 350 -4.54 11.20 -11.28
C ASP A 350 -4.25 9.70 -11.50
N THR A 351 -4.46 8.87 -10.46
CA THR A 351 -4.36 7.40 -10.53
C THR A 351 -5.60 6.73 -11.09
N HIS A 352 -6.69 7.46 -11.33
CA HIS A 352 -7.90 6.92 -11.94
C HIS A 352 -7.70 6.76 -13.44
N VAL A 353 -7.76 5.53 -13.92
CA VAL A 353 -7.61 5.24 -15.35
C VAL A 353 -8.97 5.23 -16.01
N LYS A 354 -9.97 4.59 -15.39
CA LYS A 354 -11.31 4.41 -15.96
C LYS A 354 -12.32 3.86 -14.95
N THR A 355 -13.57 4.29 -15.03
CA THR A 355 -14.72 3.52 -14.49
C THR A 355 -15.79 3.41 -15.56
N ALA A 356 -16.33 2.21 -15.77
CA ALA A 356 -17.36 1.97 -16.78
C ALA A 356 -18.31 0.83 -16.39
N VAL A 357 -19.51 0.90 -16.97
CA VAL A 357 -20.53 -0.16 -16.85
C VAL A 357 -20.43 -1.07 -18.08
N TYR A 358 -20.42 -2.37 -17.82
CA TYR A 358 -20.41 -3.41 -18.84
C TYR A 358 -21.67 -4.27 -18.72
N ARG A 359 -22.25 -4.61 -19.87
CA ARG A 359 -23.42 -5.48 -19.96
C ARG A 359 -22.99 -6.90 -20.26
N GLY A 360 -23.36 -7.85 -19.39
CA GLY A 360 -23.18 -9.27 -19.62
C GLY A 360 -24.04 -9.78 -20.79
N ARG A 361 -23.53 -10.78 -21.53
CA ARG A 361 -24.29 -11.41 -22.62
C ARG A 361 -24.96 -12.69 -22.18
N GLU A 362 -24.32 -13.48 -21.32
CA GLU A 362 -24.79 -14.80 -20.93
C GLU A 362 -25.40 -14.84 -19.54
N ARG A 363 -24.86 -14.03 -18.61
CA ARG A 363 -25.42 -13.84 -17.28
C ARG A 363 -26.32 -12.60 -17.31
N ASP A 364 -27.52 -12.68 -16.73
CA ASP A 364 -28.41 -11.53 -16.50
C ASP A 364 -27.83 -10.60 -15.40
N ARG A 365 -26.53 -10.26 -15.50
CA ARG A 365 -25.78 -9.43 -14.56
C ARG A 365 -24.91 -8.45 -15.33
N ASN A 366 -24.96 -7.20 -14.91
CA ASN A 366 -24.07 -6.17 -15.39
C ASN A 366 -22.83 -6.11 -14.49
N ALA A 367 -21.74 -5.56 -14.98
CA ALA A 367 -20.55 -5.33 -14.18
C ALA A 367 -20.19 -3.85 -14.18
N VAL A 368 -19.73 -3.36 -13.04
CA VAL A 368 -19.08 -2.07 -12.92
C VAL A 368 -17.60 -2.32 -12.71
N VAL A 369 -16.79 -1.79 -13.60
CA VAL A 369 -15.35 -1.99 -13.60
C VAL A 369 -14.68 -0.66 -13.38
N SER A 370 -13.78 -0.59 -12.41
CA SER A 370 -12.91 0.57 -12.21
C SER A 370 -11.44 0.17 -12.23
N ILE A 371 -10.64 0.85 -13.04
CA ILE A 371 -9.21 0.63 -13.26
C ILE A 371 -8.44 1.82 -12.68
N TRP A 372 -7.38 1.51 -11.95
CA TRP A 372 -6.55 2.45 -11.21
C TRP A 372 -5.07 2.12 -11.38
N GLU A 373 -4.18 3.09 -11.19
CA GLU A 373 -2.72 2.88 -11.21
C GLU A 373 -2.16 2.28 -9.92
N THR A 374 -2.97 2.18 -8.86
CA THR A 374 -2.53 1.68 -7.54
C THR A 374 -3.61 0.81 -6.89
N ASP A 375 -3.20 -0.25 -6.20
CA ASP A 375 -4.10 -1.21 -5.53
C ASP A 375 -4.99 -0.54 -4.49
N SER A 376 -4.39 0.29 -3.64
CA SER A 376 -5.08 1.02 -2.58
C SER A 376 -6.20 1.93 -3.11
N ALA A 377 -6.01 2.53 -4.29
CA ALA A 377 -7.05 3.33 -4.95
C ALA A 377 -8.16 2.44 -5.54
N ALA A 378 -7.81 1.27 -6.08
CA ALA A 378 -8.79 0.29 -6.56
C ALA A 378 -9.64 -0.26 -5.40
N GLU A 379 -9.03 -0.58 -4.25
CA GLU A 379 -9.74 -1.02 -3.04
C GLU A 379 -10.65 0.07 -2.47
N THR A 380 -10.14 1.30 -2.40
CA THR A 380 -10.93 2.45 -1.96
C THR A 380 -12.14 2.66 -2.87
N ALA A 381 -11.94 2.59 -4.20
CA ALA A 381 -13.02 2.69 -5.17
C ALA A 381 -14.02 1.54 -5.07
N ALA A 382 -13.56 0.32 -4.79
CA ALA A 382 -14.42 -0.85 -4.60
C ALA A 382 -15.45 -0.61 -3.48
N GLY A 383 -15.02 0.03 -2.38
CA GLY A 383 -15.91 0.47 -1.30
C GLY A 383 -17.07 1.34 -1.80
N PHE A 384 -16.77 2.41 -2.54
CA PHE A 384 -17.82 3.27 -3.11
C PHE A 384 -18.69 2.57 -4.15
N LEU A 385 -18.10 1.70 -4.97
CA LEU A 385 -18.82 0.96 -6.01
C LEU A 385 -19.75 -0.10 -5.42
N SER A 386 -19.44 -0.62 -4.22
CA SER A 386 -20.30 -1.59 -3.53
C SER A 386 -21.63 -1.00 -3.06
N GLU A 387 -21.74 0.33 -2.96
CA GLU A 387 -22.98 1.04 -2.62
C GLU A 387 -23.91 1.22 -3.83
N LEU A 388 -23.48 0.83 -5.03
CA LEU A 388 -24.29 0.93 -6.24
C LEU A 388 -25.52 0.01 -6.20
N PRO A 389 -26.57 0.31 -6.97
CA PRO A 389 -27.80 -0.48 -6.97
C PRO A 389 -27.57 -1.97 -7.24
N GLU A 390 -28.16 -2.82 -6.41
CA GLU A 390 -28.24 -4.28 -6.58
C GLU A 390 -26.88 -4.98 -6.85
N ILE A 391 -25.80 -4.49 -6.24
CA ILE A 391 -24.52 -5.19 -6.25
C ILE A 391 -24.68 -6.53 -5.52
N VAL A 392 -24.34 -7.62 -6.20
CA VAL A 392 -24.56 -9.00 -5.73
C VAL A 392 -23.27 -9.73 -5.38
N SER A 393 -22.14 -9.36 -6.00
CA SER A 393 -20.83 -9.92 -5.67
C SER A 393 -19.71 -9.06 -6.24
N ARG A 394 -18.54 -9.11 -5.59
CA ARG A 394 -17.28 -8.66 -6.17
C ARG A 394 -16.58 -9.83 -6.86
N ALA A 395 -15.96 -9.58 -8.01
CA ALA A 395 -15.13 -10.59 -8.65
C ALA A 395 -13.95 -10.91 -7.73
N GLY A 396 -13.85 -12.17 -7.29
CA GLY A 396 -12.87 -12.60 -6.30
C GLY A 396 -13.47 -13.35 -5.10
N GLU A 397 -14.53 -12.79 -4.51
CA GLU A 397 -15.14 -13.27 -3.25
C GLU A 397 -15.85 -14.63 -3.31
N GLU A 398 -16.08 -15.23 -4.49
CA GLU A 398 -16.96 -16.41 -4.65
C GLU A 398 -16.26 -17.77 -4.83
N SER A 399 -14.94 -17.89 -5.07
CA SER A 399 -14.28 -19.22 -5.12
C SER A 399 -12.75 -19.20 -5.13
N GLY A 400 -12.13 -20.17 -4.42
CA GLY A 400 -10.70 -20.29 -4.08
C GLY A 400 -9.64 -20.48 -5.18
N PHE A 401 -9.88 -19.98 -6.38
CA PHE A 401 -8.84 -19.46 -7.28
C PHE A 401 -9.55 -18.46 -8.21
N GLY A 402 -9.31 -17.17 -7.98
CA GLY A 402 -10.15 -16.03 -8.41
C GLY A 402 -10.52 -15.93 -9.90
N THR A 403 -11.39 -14.96 -10.19
CA THR A 403 -11.85 -14.68 -11.55
C THR A 403 -10.72 -14.04 -12.34
N MET A 404 -10.43 -14.58 -13.52
CA MET A 404 -9.47 -13.98 -14.42
C MET A 404 -10.16 -13.03 -15.39
N GLY A 405 -9.78 -11.75 -15.33
CA GLY A 405 -10.32 -10.68 -16.15
C GLY A 405 -9.39 -10.28 -17.29
N MET A 406 -9.92 -10.13 -18.49
CA MET A 406 -9.16 -9.64 -19.65
C MET A 406 -9.92 -8.54 -20.39
N PHE A 407 -9.31 -7.36 -20.49
CA PHE A 407 -9.86 -6.22 -21.24
C PHE A 407 -9.33 -6.19 -22.66
N TYR A 408 -10.22 -5.95 -23.61
CA TYR A 408 -9.92 -5.88 -25.04
C TYR A 408 -10.52 -4.62 -25.64
N THR A 409 -9.73 -3.95 -26.49
CA THR A 409 -10.23 -2.89 -27.36
C THR A 409 -10.19 -3.41 -28.80
N ILE A 410 -11.35 -3.60 -29.41
CA ILE A 410 -11.53 -4.25 -30.71
C ILE A 410 -11.56 -3.18 -31.82
N LYS A 411 -11.01 -3.48 -33.00
CA LYS A 411 -11.23 -2.60 -34.17
C LYS A 411 -12.70 -2.66 -34.59
N PRO A 412 -13.39 -1.53 -34.82
CA PRO A 412 -14.83 -1.50 -35.10
C PRO A 412 -15.28 -2.43 -36.24
N GLU A 413 -14.46 -2.59 -37.28
CA GLU A 413 -14.74 -3.46 -38.42
C GLU A 413 -14.67 -4.97 -38.12
N HIS A 414 -14.12 -5.36 -36.96
CA HIS A 414 -13.89 -6.75 -36.55
C HIS A 414 -14.70 -7.18 -35.33
N ARG A 415 -15.64 -6.34 -34.86
CA ARG A 415 -16.43 -6.65 -33.67
C ARG A 415 -17.26 -7.93 -33.81
N ASP A 416 -17.97 -8.07 -34.93
CA ASP A 416 -18.79 -9.26 -35.18
C ASP A 416 -17.91 -10.52 -35.30
N ASP A 417 -16.74 -10.40 -35.94
CA ASP A 417 -15.76 -11.49 -36.06
C ASP A 417 -15.22 -11.89 -34.66
N PHE A 418 -14.97 -10.92 -33.77
CA PHE A 418 -14.52 -11.16 -32.41
C PHE A 418 -15.57 -11.89 -31.57
N ILE A 419 -16.83 -11.49 -31.68
CA ILE A 419 -17.93 -12.13 -30.97
C ILE A 419 -18.13 -13.58 -31.44
N GLU A 420 -18.11 -13.84 -32.75
CA GLU A 420 -18.22 -15.20 -33.29
C GLU A 420 -17.03 -16.08 -32.84
N LYS A 421 -15.84 -15.50 -32.82
CA LYS A 421 -14.64 -16.18 -32.34
C LYS A 421 -14.72 -16.48 -30.84
N PHE A 422 -15.22 -15.55 -30.04
CA PHE A 422 -15.46 -15.75 -28.61
C PHE A 422 -16.43 -16.91 -28.38
N GLU A 423 -17.57 -16.96 -29.07
CA GLU A 423 -18.54 -18.05 -28.95
C GLU A 423 -17.92 -19.41 -29.32
N THR A 424 -17.02 -19.43 -30.31
CA THR A 424 -16.27 -20.64 -30.68
C THR A 424 -15.33 -21.10 -29.57
N VAL A 425 -14.61 -20.17 -28.93
CA VAL A 425 -13.68 -20.48 -27.83
C VAL A 425 -14.45 -20.84 -26.55
N GLY A 426 -15.56 -20.16 -26.26
CA GLY A 426 -16.46 -20.47 -25.16
C GLY A 426 -17.00 -21.90 -25.23
N GLY A 427 -17.34 -22.37 -26.44
CA GLY A 427 -17.71 -23.78 -26.66
C GLY A 427 -16.58 -24.78 -26.35
N MET A 428 -15.31 -24.40 -26.55
CA MET A 428 -14.17 -25.23 -26.17
C MET A 428 -13.96 -25.20 -24.64
N LEU A 429 -14.03 -24.03 -24.03
CA LEU A 429 -13.88 -23.83 -22.59
C LEU A 429 -14.90 -24.65 -21.80
N ALA A 430 -16.15 -24.68 -22.24
CA ALA A 430 -17.22 -25.46 -21.61
C ALA A 430 -16.95 -26.97 -21.54
N GLU A 431 -16.04 -27.50 -22.37
CA GLU A 431 -15.64 -28.92 -22.36
C GLU A 431 -14.35 -29.18 -21.54
N MET A 432 -13.70 -28.13 -21.03
CA MET A 432 -12.45 -28.24 -20.29
C MET A 432 -12.68 -28.60 -18.82
N ASP A 433 -11.90 -29.57 -18.32
CA ASP A 433 -11.92 -29.91 -16.89
C ASP A 433 -11.34 -28.75 -16.08
N GLY A 434 -12.06 -28.34 -15.03
CA GLY A 434 -11.67 -27.22 -14.17
C GLY A 434 -12.09 -25.84 -14.68
N HIS A 435 -12.71 -25.70 -15.86
CA HIS A 435 -13.40 -24.47 -16.25
C HIS A 435 -14.80 -24.44 -15.62
N HIS A 436 -15.16 -23.32 -14.99
CA HIS A 436 -16.49 -23.14 -14.42
C HIS A 436 -17.39 -22.36 -15.36
N ASP A 437 -16.95 -21.18 -15.81
CA ASP A 437 -17.75 -20.29 -16.62
C ASP A 437 -16.91 -19.20 -17.29
N THR A 438 -17.41 -18.61 -18.38
CA THR A 438 -16.82 -17.41 -18.99
C THR A 438 -17.94 -16.55 -19.57
N ASP A 439 -17.93 -15.26 -19.28
CA ASP A 439 -18.85 -14.29 -19.89
C ASP A 439 -18.09 -13.22 -20.67
N LEU A 440 -18.72 -12.71 -21.73
CA LEU A 440 -18.25 -11.56 -22.50
C LEU A 440 -19.13 -10.37 -22.14
N LEU A 441 -18.52 -9.39 -21.47
CA LEU A 441 -19.16 -8.17 -21.07
C LEU A 441 -18.77 -7.03 -22.03
N ILE A 442 -19.75 -6.26 -22.46
CA ILE A 442 -19.56 -5.17 -23.44
C ILE A 442 -19.83 -3.84 -22.75
N ASN A 443 -18.91 -2.88 -22.89
CA ASN A 443 -19.08 -1.56 -22.30
C ASN A 443 -20.31 -0.85 -22.90
N VAL A 444 -21.13 -0.26 -22.04
CA VAL A 444 -22.37 0.44 -22.40
C VAL A 444 -22.10 1.70 -23.23
N GLU A 445 -20.96 2.36 -23.03
CA GLU A 445 -20.54 3.59 -23.72
C GLU A 445 -19.72 3.35 -24.99
N ASP A 446 -18.94 2.27 -25.04
CA ASP A 446 -18.12 1.89 -26.20
C ASP A 446 -18.19 0.38 -26.47
N GLU A 447 -18.99 0.01 -27.47
CA GLU A 447 -19.19 -1.39 -27.88
C GLU A 447 -17.92 -2.10 -28.40
N ASN A 448 -16.82 -1.37 -28.60
CA ASN A 448 -15.52 -1.93 -28.99
C ASN A 448 -14.65 -2.27 -27.78
N ASP A 449 -15.00 -1.77 -26.60
CA ASP A 449 -14.32 -2.04 -25.36
C ASP A 449 -15.05 -3.15 -24.60
N THR A 450 -14.37 -4.28 -24.44
CA THR A 450 -14.95 -5.50 -23.90
C THR A 450 -14.11 -6.06 -22.77
N PHE A 451 -14.79 -6.78 -21.88
CA PHE A 451 -14.20 -7.43 -20.73
C PHE A 451 -14.64 -8.90 -20.71
N ILE A 452 -13.67 -9.81 -20.71
CA ILE A 452 -13.93 -11.24 -20.55
C ILE A 452 -13.61 -11.63 -19.12
N ALA A 453 -14.60 -12.14 -18.41
CA ALA A 453 -14.44 -12.70 -17.08
C ALA A 453 -14.54 -14.23 -17.16
N SER A 454 -13.53 -14.94 -16.67
CA SER A 454 -13.48 -16.40 -16.70
C SER A 454 -13.18 -16.99 -15.33
N GLN A 455 -13.96 -17.99 -14.92
CA GLN A 455 -13.88 -18.66 -13.62
C GLN A 455 -13.29 -20.07 -13.78
N TRP A 456 -12.36 -20.40 -12.90
CA TRP A 456 -11.61 -21.66 -12.93
C TRP A 456 -11.57 -22.31 -11.56
N ARG A 457 -11.46 -23.64 -11.52
CA ARG A 457 -11.36 -24.44 -10.30
C ARG A 457 -10.02 -24.23 -9.59
N SER A 458 -8.96 -24.02 -10.38
CA SER A 458 -7.61 -23.83 -9.89
C SER A 458 -6.75 -23.08 -10.89
N ARG A 459 -5.63 -22.53 -10.40
CA ARG A 459 -4.57 -21.92 -11.20
C ARG A 459 -4.05 -22.81 -12.30
N GLU A 460 -3.81 -24.06 -11.94
CA GLU A 460 -3.26 -25.06 -12.85
C GLU A 460 -4.21 -25.32 -14.03
N ASP A 461 -5.52 -25.34 -13.77
CA ASP A 461 -6.55 -25.51 -14.80
C ASP A 461 -6.57 -24.29 -15.77
N ALA A 462 -6.51 -23.06 -15.24
CA ALA A 462 -6.44 -21.83 -16.05
C ALA A 462 -5.15 -21.77 -16.90
N MET A 463 -4.00 -22.08 -16.31
CA MET A 463 -2.72 -22.09 -17.02
C MET A 463 -2.63 -23.22 -18.05
N ALA A 464 -3.31 -24.34 -17.83
CA ALA A 464 -3.41 -25.41 -18.83
C ALA A 464 -4.13 -24.93 -20.10
N PHE A 465 -5.16 -24.09 -19.97
CA PHE A 465 -5.82 -23.46 -21.12
C PHE A 465 -4.88 -22.53 -21.89
N PHE A 466 -4.16 -21.66 -21.19
CA PHE A 466 -3.20 -20.74 -21.85
C PHE A 466 -2.04 -21.45 -22.53
N ARG A 467 -1.65 -22.62 -22.02
CA ARG A 467 -0.64 -23.50 -22.64
C ARG A 467 -1.18 -24.29 -23.84
N SER A 468 -2.49 -24.29 -24.08
CA SER A 468 -3.10 -25.03 -25.17
C SER A 468 -2.80 -24.41 -26.54
N ASP A 469 -2.62 -25.26 -27.54
CA ASP A 469 -2.43 -24.81 -28.93
C ASP A 469 -3.66 -24.05 -29.45
N ALA A 470 -4.86 -24.40 -28.96
CA ALA A 470 -6.12 -23.73 -29.30
C ALA A 470 -6.17 -22.26 -28.82
N PHE A 471 -5.61 -21.98 -27.63
CA PHE A 471 -5.50 -20.60 -27.13
C PHE A 471 -4.46 -19.81 -27.93
N ARG A 472 -3.28 -20.39 -28.18
CA ARG A 472 -2.23 -19.73 -28.99
C ARG A 472 -2.73 -19.35 -30.39
N ASP A 473 -3.47 -20.23 -31.05
CA ASP A 473 -4.08 -19.95 -32.35
C ASP A 473 -5.11 -18.80 -32.29
N THR A 474 -5.75 -18.59 -31.14
CA THR A 474 -6.71 -17.50 -30.90
C THR A 474 -5.99 -16.18 -30.61
N VAL A 475 -4.88 -16.21 -29.87
CA VAL A 475 -4.03 -15.05 -29.58
C VAL A 475 -3.41 -14.49 -30.86
N ASP A 476 -2.88 -15.35 -31.73
CA ASP A 476 -2.29 -14.94 -33.00
C ASP A 476 -3.32 -14.29 -33.93
N TRP A 477 -4.56 -14.78 -33.93
CA TRP A 477 -5.67 -14.13 -34.63
C TRP A 477 -6.06 -12.79 -33.99
N GLY A 478 -6.08 -12.71 -32.65
CA GLY A 478 -6.41 -11.51 -31.87
C GLY A 478 -5.52 -10.30 -32.21
N ARG A 479 -4.24 -10.52 -32.53
CA ARG A 479 -3.28 -9.45 -32.89
C ARG A 479 -3.72 -8.61 -34.10
N ASP A 480 -4.49 -9.18 -35.03
CA ASP A 480 -4.93 -8.49 -36.24
C ASP A 480 -6.25 -7.73 -36.05
N VAL A 481 -7.09 -8.14 -35.09
CA VAL A 481 -8.43 -7.59 -34.86
C VAL A 481 -8.52 -6.59 -33.70
N LEU A 482 -7.54 -6.58 -32.79
CA LEU A 482 -7.51 -5.66 -31.66
C LEU A 482 -6.89 -4.31 -32.05
N ALA A 483 -7.46 -3.22 -31.52
CA ALA A 483 -6.97 -1.86 -31.66
C ALA A 483 -5.79 -1.58 -30.71
N ASP A 484 -5.83 -2.17 -29.51
CA ASP A 484 -4.80 -2.08 -28.48
C ASP A 484 -4.41 -3.46 -27.93
N ARG A 485 -3.29 -3.53 -27.22
CA ARG A 485 -2.89 -4.76 -26.51
C ARG A 485 -3.85 -5.04 -25.35
N PRO A 486 -4.29 -6.29 -25.13
CA PRO A 486 -5.16 -6.63 -24.01
C PRO A 486 -4.54 -6.27 -22.66
N ARG A 487 -5.39 -5.90 -21.68
CA ARG A 487 -4.97 -5.71 -20.29
C ARG A 487 -5.47 -6.88 -19.46
N HIS A 488 -4.57 -7.55 -18.75
CA HIS A 488 -4.90 -8.66 -17.87
C HIS A 488 -5.03 -8.15 -16.44
N VAL A 489 -6.10 -8.55 -15.75
CA VAL A 489 -6.28 -8.26 -14.34
C VAL A 489 -6.69 -9.52 -13.61
N PHE A 490 -6.00 -9.80 -12.51
CA PHE A 490 -6.38 -10.82 -11.55
C PHE A 490 -7.30 -10.17 -10.54
N LEU A 491 -8.47 -10.77 -10.34
CA LEU A 491 -9.49 -10.26 -9.44
C LEU A 491 -9.41 -11.16 -8.20
N ALA A 492 -8.76 -10.64 -7.16
CA ALA A 492 -8.68 -11.22 -5.82
C ALA A 492 -10.06 -11.26 -5.19
#